data_AF-A0A1L9NFP2-F1
#
_entry.id   AF-A0A1L9NFP2-F1
#
_cell.length_a   1.000
_cell.length_b   1.000
_cell.length_c   1.000
_cell.angle_alpha   90.00
_cell.angle_beta   90.00
_cell.angle_gamma   90.00
#
_symmetry.space_group_name_H-M   'P 1'
#
loop_
_entity.id
_entity.type
_entity.pdbx_description
1 polymer ?
#
loop_
_entity_poly.entity_id
_entity_poly.type
_entity_poly.pdbx_seq_one_letter_code
_entity_poly.pdbx_strand_id
1 'polypeptide(L)'
;MLAWYQRCLIQRPLLTQSLTTATLFAVGDGLAQQAVEKKGLPNHDVTRTGRMALYGGAVFGPVATKWFQFLQNRIQLSTPTKTLAARVSADQLVCAPTMIGVFLTSMSVMEGVDPQDKLNRTYWDALRANWMLWPAVQTLNLALVPLQYRVLTVNVVNIGWNCFLSLVNSVPHGDEVAPGV
;
A
#
# COMPACT_ATOMS: atom_id res chain seq x y z
N MET A 1 -1.16 17.70 20.57
CA MET A 1 -1.58 16.51 19.78
C MET A 1 -0.39 15.71 19.23
N LEU A 2 0.59 16.32 18.55
CA LEU A 2 1.75 15.60 17.97
C LEU A 2 2.62 14.85 18.99
N ALA A 3 2.93 15.45 20.15
CA ALA A 3 3.73 14.81 21.20
C ALA A 3 3.04 13.59 21.84
N TRP A 4 1.72 13.59 21.91
CA TRP A 4 0.94 12.46 22.40
C TRP A 4 0.95 11.30 21.40
N TYR A 5 0.73 11.60 20.11
CA TYR A 5 0.84 10.62 19.04
C TYR A 5 2.25 9.99 18.96
N GLN A 6 3.29 10.81 19.12
CA GLN A 6 4.69 10.35 19.20
C GLN A 6 4.92 9.39 20.37
N ARG A 7 4.37 9.69 21.55
CA ARG A 7 4.46 8.79 22.72
C ARG A 7 3.75 7.46 22.47
N CYS A 8 2.56 7.48 21.87
CA CYS A 8 1.82 6.28 21.51
C CYS A 8 2.56 5.43 20.46
N LEU A 9 3.14 6.05 19.43
CA LEU A 9 3.96 5.37 18.42
C LEU A 9 5.17 4.63 19.01
N ILE A 10 5.76 5.18 20.07
CA ILE A 10 6.92 4.57 20.74
C ILE A 10 6.49 3.51 21.74
N GLN A 11 5.42 3.74 22.52
CA GLN A 11 4.98 2.83 23.58
C GLN A 11 4.18 1.62 23.07
N ARG A 12 3.34 1.81 22.03
CA ARG A 12 2.48 0.76 21.45
C ARG A 12 2.52 0.80 19.91
N PRO A 13 3.70 0.62 19.30
CA PRO A 13 3.91 0.80 17.87
C PRO A 13 2.94 -0.01 17.00
N LEU A 14 2.66 -1.27 17.35
CA LEU A 14 1.77 -2.11 16.54
C LEU A 14 0.33 -1.58 16.53
N LEU A 15 -0.21 -1.23 17.70
CA LEU A 15 -1.59 -0.76 17.81
C LEU A 15 -1.75 0.61 17.14
N THR A 16 -0.85 1.54 17.42
CA THR A 16 -0.90 2.89 16.84
C THR A 16 -0.75 2.83 15.33
N GLN A 17 0.21 2.05 14.80
CA GLN A 17 0.37 1.94 13.36
C GLN A 17 -0.80 1.23 12.70
N SER A 18 -1.36 0.18 13.32
CA SER A 18 -2.56 -0.51 12.79
C SER A 18 -3.77 0.41 12.70
N LEU A 19 -4.01 1.24 13.72
CA LEU A 19 -5.11 2.21 13.66
C LEU A 19 -4.84 3.30 12.61
N THR A 20 -3.60 3.81 12.54
CA THR A 20 -3.20 4.78 11.52
C THR A 20 -3.33 4.23 10.10
N THR A 21 -2.95 2.97 9.87
CA THR A 21 -3.07 2.35 8.54
C THR A 21 -4.53 2.07 8.20
N ALA A 22 -5.35 1.61 9.15
CA ALA A 22 -6.78 1.44 8.91
C ALA A 22 -7.45 2.74 8.45
N THR A 23 -7.17 3.85 9.13
CA THR A 23 -7.75 5.16 8.75
C THR A 23 -7.23 5.66 7.41
N LEU A 24 -5.93 5.51 7.14
CA LEU A 24 -5.35 5.99 5.87
C LEU A 24 -5.81 5.16 4.67
N PHE A 25 -5.97 3.85 4.82
CA PHE A 25 -6.57 3.02 3.76
C PHE A 25 -8.03 3.40 3.51
N ALA A 26 -8.81 3.65 4.56
CA ALA A 26 -10.20 4.11 4.42
C ALA A 26 -10.29 5.47 3.69
N VAL A 27 -9.44 6.42 4.08
CA VAL A 27 -9.37 7.74 3.44
C VAL A 27 -8.90 7.63 1.99
N GLY A 28 -7.89 6.80 1.73
CA GLY A 28 -7.36 6.58 0.39
C GLY A 28 -8.40 6.01 -0.56
N ASP A 29 -9.16 5.02 -0.12
CA ASP A 29 -10.24 4.44 -0.92
C ASP A 29 -11.40 5.43 -1.12
N GLY A 30 -11.76 6.19 -0.07
CA GLY A 30 -12.74 7.27 -0.17
C GLY A 30 -12.36 8.31 -1.24
N LEU A 31 -11.09 8.74 -1.25
CA LEU A 31 -10.58 9.68 -2.25
C LEU A 31 -10.55 9.06 -3.65
N ALA A 32 -10.14 7.81 -3.80
CA ALA A 32 -10.19 7.13 -5.09
C ALA A 32 -11.63 7.07 -5.65
N GLN A 33 -12.59 6.64 -4.83
CA GLN A 33 -13.99 6.55 -5.25
C GLN A 33 -14.61 7.91 -5.62
N GLN A 34 -14.27 8.98 -4.90
CA GLN A 34 -14.88 10.30 -5.10
C GLN A 34 -14.13 11.18 -6.12
N ALA A 35 -12.81 11.24 -6.04
CA ALA A 35 -11.99 12.11 -6.88
C ALA A 35 -11.63 11.48 -8.24
N VAL A 36 -11.50 10.15 -8.29
CA VAL A 36 -11.09 9.44 -9.50
C VAL A 36 -12.29 8.78 -10.19
N GLU A 37 -12.98 7.88 -9.49
CA GLU A 37 -14.12 7.15 -10.06
C GLU A 37 -15.37 8.04 -10.21
N LYS A 38 -15.38 9.22 -9.56
CA LYS A 38 -16.48 10.21 -9.59
C LYS A 38 -17.85 9.58 -9.32
N LYS A 39 -17.92 8.56 -8.46
CA LYS A 39 -19.17 7.86 -8.11
C LYS A 39 -20.23 8.77 -7.50
N GLY A 40 -19.78 9.86 -6.86
CA GLY A 40 -20.62 10.75 -6.07
C GLY A 40 -20.89 10.20 -4.68
N LEU A 41 -21.27 11.07 -3.75
CA LEU A 41 -21.56 10.71 -2.36
C LEU A 41 -22.67 9.64 -2.20
N PRO A 42 -23.76 9.65 -2.99
CA PRO A 42 -24.82 8.65 -2.86
C PRO A 42 -24.41 7.23 -3.26
N ASN A 43 -23.47 7.08 -4.20
CA ASN A 43 -23.00 5.79 -4.69
C ASN A 43 -21.67 5.37 -4.06
N HIS A 44 -21.30 5.96 -2.92
CA HIS A 44 -20.07 5.59 -2.23
C HIS A 44 -20.17 4.15 -1.70
N ASP A 45 -19.22 3.30 -2.10
CA ASP A 45 -19.14 1.92 -1.65
C ASP A 45 -18.46 1.85 -0.28
N VAL A 46 -19.27 1.98 0.77
CA VAL A 46 -18.83 1.88 2.16
C VAL A 46 -18.29 0.49 2.49
N THR A 47 -18.78 -0.55 1.81
CA THR A 47 -18.34 -1.93 2.02
C THR A 47 -16.90 -2.11 1.55
N ARG A 48 -16.57 -1.57 0.37
CA ARG A 48 -15.19 -1.52 -0.13
C ARG A 48 -14.27 -0.72 0.79
N THR A 49 -14.70 0.46 1.24
CA THR A 49 -13.93 1.27 2.20
C THR A 49 -13.66 0.48 3.49
N GLY A 50 -14.66 -0.26 3.99
CA GLY A 50 -14.53 -1.12 5.16
C GLY A 50 -13.51 -2.26 4.97
N ARG A 51 -13.52 -2.93 3.81
CA ARG A 51 -12.52 -3.97 3.46
C ARG A 51 -11.10 -3.39 3.42
N MET A 52 -10.93 -2.21 2.83
CA MET A 52 -9.64 -1.50 2.77
C MET A 52 -9.15 -1.13 4.17
N ALA A 53 -10.03 -0.61 5.02
CA ALA A 53 -9.71 -0.29 6.42
C ALA A 53 -9.31 -1.54 7.21
N LEU A 54 -10.05 -2.64 7.05
CA LEU A 54 -9.76 -3.91 7.71
C LEU A 54 -8.40 -4.47 7.27
N TYR A 55 -8.14 -4.50 5.96
CA TYR A 55 -6.84 -4.92 5.44
C TYR A 55 -5.70 -4.03 5.97
N GLY A 56 -5.88 -2.71 5.89
CA GLY A 56 -4.93 -1.71 6.35
C GLY A 56 -4.57 -1.92 7.82
N GLY A 57 -5.56 -2.12 8.69
CA GLY A 57 -5.36 -2.26 10.13
C GLY A 57 -4.94 -3.65 10.59
N ALA A 58 -5.57 -4.71 10.09
CA ALA A 58 -5.35 -6.06 10.58
C ALA A 58 -4.15 -6.76 9.93
N VAL A 59 -3.83 -6.41 8.68
CA VAL A 59 -2.79 -7.09 7.90
C VAL A 59 -1.61 -6.16 7.65
N PHE A 60 -1.82 -5.06 6.93
CA PHE A 60 -0.73 -4.20 6.47
C PHE A 60 0.00 -3.50 7.62
N GLY A 61 -0.73 -2.90 8.56
CA GLY A 61 -0.16 -2.15 9.68
C GLY A 61 0.82 -2.95 10.54
N PRO A 62 0.43 -4.13 11.07
CA PRO A 62 1.32 -5.00 11.83
C PRO A 62 2.52 -5.48 11.02
N VAL A 63 2.30 -5.93 9.78
CA VAL A 63 3.35 -6.47 8.92
C VAL A 63 4.36 -5.39 8.56
N ALA A 64 3.91 -4.21 8.11
CA ALA A 64 4.78 -3.09 7.77
C ALA A 64 5.62 -2.65 8.99
N THR A 65 4.99 -2.56 10.17
CA THR A 65 5.69 -2.18 11.40
C THR A 65 6.82 -3.17 11.74
N LYS A 66 6.54 -4.48 11.67
CA LYS A 66 7.54 -5.51 11.92
C LYS A 66 8.62 -5.55 10.83
N TRP A 67 8.23 -5.34 9.59
CA TRP A 67 9.14 -5.33 8.45
C TRP A 67 10.17 -4.20 8.55
N PHE A 68 9.73 -2.97 8.83
CA PHE A 68 10.67 -1.85 9.01
C PHE A 68 11.61 -2.05 10.21
N GLN A 69 11.12 -2.65 11.30
CA GLN A 69 11.98 -3.04 12.43
C GLN A 69 13.01 -4.10 12.03
N PHE A 70 12.60 -5.11 11.27
CA PHE A 70 13.50 -6.15 10.75
C PHE A 70 14.59 -5.55 9.86
N LEU A 71 14.23 -4.72 8.87
CA LEU A 71 15.19 -4.05 7.98
C LEU A 71 16.21 -3.24 8.78
N GLN A 72 15.77 -2.50 9.80
CA GLN A 72 16.66 -1.68 10.62
C GLN A 72 17.62 -2.50 11.49
N ASN A 73 17.11 -3.57 12.11
CA ASN A 73 17.85 -4.31 13.13
C ASN A 73 18.70 -5.43 12.54
N ARG A 74 18.33 -5.98 11.38
CA ARG A 74 18.96 -7.17 10.80
C ARG A 74 19.78 -6.89 9.54
N ILE A 75 19.48 -5.81 8.83
CA ILE A 75 20.26 -5.41 7.66
C ILE A 75 21.11 -4.20 8.05
N GLN A 76 22.37 -4.48 8.40
CA GLN A 76 23.40 -3.49 8.69
C GLN A 76 24.69 -3.96 8.01
N LEU A 77 25.08 -3.26 6.95
CA LEU A 77 26.29 -3.55 6.17
C LEU A 77 27.38 -2.53 6.50
N SER A 78 28.58 -2.79 5.98
CA SER A 78 29.78 -2.00 6.28
C SER A 78 29.70 -0.51 5.94
N THR A 79 28.81 -0.10 5.01
CA THR A 79 28.57 1.32 4.73
C THR A 79 27.09 1.68 4.76
N PRO A 80 26.74 2.94 5.08
CA PRO A 80 25.35 3.41 5.05
C PRO A 80 24.68 3.22 3.69
N THR A 81 25.40 3.51 2.59
CA THR A 81 24.88 3.35 1.23
C THR A 81 24.61 1.88 0.89
N LYS A 82 25.51 0.96 1.24
CA LYS A 82 25.28 -0.49 1.05
C LYS A 82 24.11 -0.96 1.87
N THR A 83 24.01 -0.51 3.13
CA THR A 83 22.89 -0.83 4.02
C THR A 83 21.56 -0.36 3.43
N LEU A 84 21.50 0.88 2.93
CA LEU A 84 20.30 1.42 2.31
C LEU A 84 19.92 0.64 1.06
N ALA A 85 20.87 0.39 0.15
CA ALA A 85 20.63 -0.39 -1.06
C ALA A 85 20.10 -1.80 -0.72
N ALA A 86 20.73 -2.50 0.22
CA ALA A 86 20.29 -3.83 0.65
C ALA A 86 18.89 -3.83 1.25
N ARG A 87 18.53 -2.80 2.05
CA ARG A 87 17.18 -2.67 2.61
C ARG A 87 16.14 -2.41 1.53
N VAL A 88 16.42 -1.52 0.58
CA VAL A 88 15.52 -1.23 -0.55
C VAL A 88 15.37 -2.47 -1.44
N SER A 89 16.45 -3.18 -1.74
CA SER A 89 16.39 -4.43 -2.51
C SER A 89 15.57 -5.50 -1.79
N ALA A 90 15.76 -5.70 -0.49
CA ALA A 90 14.95 -6.63 0.30
C ALA A 90 13.46 -6.23 0.29
N ASP A 91 13.16 -4.94 0.39
CA ASP A 91 11.80 -4.43 0.33
C ASP A 91 11.14 -4.73 -1.01
N GLN A 92 11.80 -4.38 -2.12
CA GLN A 92 11.23 -4.51 -3.45
C GLN A 92 11.19 -5.95 -3.98
N LEU A 93 12.10 -6.82 -3.53
CA LEU A 93 12.18 -8.21 -4.01
C LEU A 93 11.47 -9.21 -3.11
N VAL A 94 11.23 -8.87 -1.83
CA VAL A 94 10.59 -9.79 -0.88
C VAL A 94 9.27 -9.22 -0.37
N CYS A 95 9.30 -8.01 0.21
CA CYS A 95 8.11 -7.44 0.84
C CYS A 95 7.05 -7.07 -0.19
N ALA A 96 7.42 -6.33 -1.24
CA ALA A 96 6.47 -5.86 -2.24
C ALA A 96 5.75 -6.99 -2.99
N PRO A 97 6.42 -8.02 -3.54
CA PRO A 97 5.73 -9.13 -4.20
C PRO A 97 4.78 -9.86 -3.23
N THR A 98 5.25 -10.12 -2.01
CA THR A 98 4.45 -10.79 -0.97
C THR A 98 3.22 -9.97 -0.59
N MET A 99 3.39 -8.67 -0.33
CA MET A 99 2.29 -7.79 0.09
C MET A 99 1.27 -7.56 -1.02
N ILE A 100 1.69 -7.48 -2.28
CA ILE A 100 0.77 -7.39 -3.41
C ILE A 100 -0.05 -8.68 -3.54
N GLY A 101 0.61 -9.85 -3.42
CA GLY A 101 -0.09 -11.14 -3.44
C GLY A 101 -1.09 -11.29 -2.30
N VAL A 102 -0.68 -10.94 -1.08
CA VAL A 102 -1.55 -10.96 0.11
C VAL A 102 -2.70 -9.97 -0.04
N PHE A 103 -2.46 -8.76 -0.55
CA PHE A 103 -3.51 -7.78 -0.82
C PHE A 103 -4.55 -8.31 -1.80
N LEU A 104 -4.11 -8.75 -2.99
CA LEU A 104 -5.01 -9.25 -4.04
C LEU A 104 -5.80 -10.47 -3.55
N THR A 105 -5.16 -11.39 -2.84
CA THR A 105 -5.82 -12.56 -2.25
C THR A 105 -6.85 -12.15 -1.20
N SER A 106 -6.47 -11.28 -0.26
CA SER A 106 -7.36 -10.83 0.82
C SER A 106 -8.58 -10.10 0.25
N MET A 107 -8.37 -9.22 -0.73
CA MET A 107 -9.45 -8.53 -1.41
C MET A 107 -10.36 -9.50 -2.17
N SER A 108 -9.80 -10.51 -2.86
CA SER A 108 -10.59 -11.52 -3.56
C SER A 108 -11.51 -12.29 -2.62
N VAL A 109 -10.96 -12.75 -1.49
CA VAL A 109 -11.73 -13.48 -0.47
C VAL A 109 -12.85 -12.61 0.10
N MET A 110 -12.57 -11.33 0.39
CA MET A 110 -13.59 -10.41 0.91
C MET A 110 -14.64 -9.99 -0.13
N GLU A 111 -14.29 -10.02 -1.41
CA GLU A 111 -15.20 -9.78 -2.54
C GLU A 111 -16.02 -11.01 -2.93
N GLY A 112 -15.62 -12.21 -2.48
CA GLY A 112 -16.24 -13.47 -2.85
C GLY A 112 -15.89 -13.94 -4.28
N VAL A 113 -14.76 -13.48 -4.82
CA VAL A 113 -14.24 -13.88 -6.15
C VAL A 113 -13.08 -14.84 -6.00
N ASP A 114 -12.80 -15.63 -7.04
CA ASP A 114 -11.68 -16.57 -7.01
C ASP A 114 -10.32 -15.85 -6.92
N PRO A 115 -9.53 -16.10 -5.86
CA PRO A 115 -8.22 -15.47 -5.71
C PRO A 115 -7.22 -15.88 -6.79
N GLN A 116 -7.29 -17.10 -7.32
CA GLN A 116 -6.34 -17.56 -8.34
C GLN A 116 -6.53 -16.79 -9.64
N ASP A 117 -7.78 -16.63 -10.08
CA ASP A 117 -8.12 -15.82 -11.24
C ASP A 117 -7.65 -14.36 -11.09
N LYS A 118 -7.89 -13.73 -9.94
CA LYS A 118 -7.48 -12.32 -9.71
C LYS A 118 -5.95 -12.18 -9.68
N LEU A 119 -5.23 -13.12 -9.06
CA LEU A 119 -3.77 -13.12 -9.05
C LEU A 119 -3.21 -13.28 -10.47
N ASN A 120 -3.71 -14.25 -11.24
CA ASN A 120 -3.23 -14.50 -12.60
C ASN A 120 -3.39 -13.29 -13.53
N ARG A 121 -4.49 -12.53 -13.36
CA ARG A 121 -4.79 -11.37 -14.18
C ARG A 121 -4.04 -10.11 -13.76
N THR A 122 -3.93 -9.84 -12.45
CA THR A 122 -3.54 -8.50 -11.97
C THR A 122 -2.17 -8.46 -11.31
N TYR A 123 -1.64 -9.60 -10.83
CA TYR A 123 -0.44 -9.61 -9.98
C TYR A 123 0.78 -8.99 -10.67
N TRP A 124 1.08 -9.40 -11.91
CA TRP A 124 2.26 -8.92 -12.63
C TRP A 124 2.17 -7.47 -13.06
N ASP A 125 0.98 -6.99 -13.39
CA ASP A 125 0.77 -5.59 -13.74
C ASP A 125 0.92 -4.70 -12.52
N ALA A 126 0.31 -5.10 -11.40
CA ALA A 126 0.47 -4.43 -10.12
C ALA A 126 1.93 -4.42 -9.66
N LEU A 127 2.65 -5.54 -9.80
CA LEU A 127 4.05 -5.65 -9.39
C LEU A 127 4.99 -4.79 -10.26
N ARG A 128 4.80 -4.78 -11.58
CA ARG A 128 5.57 -3.93 -12.50
C ARG A 128 5.34 -2.46 -12.20
N ALA A 129 4.08 -2.05 -12.08
CA ALA A 129 3.73 -0.68 -11.75
C ALA A 129 4.31 -0.28 -10.37
N ASN A 130 4.28 -1.20 -9.40
CA ASN A 130 4.91 -0.99 -8.10
C ASN A 130 6.42 -0.74 -8.20
N TRP A 131 7.14 -1.52 -9.01
CA TRP A 131 8.57 -1.31 -9.23
C TRP A 131 8.92 -0.03 -9.99
N MET A 132 7.98 0.62 -10.69
CA MET A 132 8.24 1.90 -11.34
C MET A 132 8.27 3.08 -10.35
N LEU A 133 7.47 3.01 -9.29
CA LEU A 133 7.31 4.12 -8.34
C LEU A 133 8.04 3.88 -7.02
N TRP A 134 7.85 2.69 -6.43
CA TRP A 134 8.19 2.44 -5.04
C TRP A 134 9.67 2.33 -4.73
N PRO A 135 10.60 1.91 -5.62
CA PRO A 135 12.03 1.93 -5.28
C PRO A 135 12.53 3.33 -4.93
N ALA A 136 12.08 4.35 -5.67
CA ALA A 136 12.45 5.74 -5.41
C ALA A 136 11.85 6.23 -4.08
N VAL A 137 10.56 5.99 -3.86
CA VAL A 137 9.86 6.34 -2.62
C VAL A 137 10.52 5.68 -1.41
N GLN A 138 10.81 4.38 -1.51
CA GLN A 138 11.37 3.61 -0.40
C GLN A 138 12.82 3.99 -0.11
N THR A 139 13.59 4.35 -1.14
CA THR A 139 14.94 4.91 -0.95
C THR A 139 14.89 6.19 -0.13
N LEU A 140 14.02 7.14 -0.50
CA LEU A 140 13.84 8.39 0.24
C LEU A 140 13.34 8.15 1.67
N ASN A 141 12.36 7.25 1.83
CA ASN A 141 11.78 6.90 3.12
C ASN A 141 12.82 6.28 4.07
N LEU A 142 13.62 5.33 3.60
CA LEU A 142 14.64 4.68 4.42
C LEU A 142 15.85 5.56 4.69
N ALA A 143 16.18 6.48 3.78
CA ALA A 143 17.31 7.40 3.92
C ALA A 143 17.01 8.58 4.84
N LEU A 144 15.83 9.20 4.71
CA LEU A 144 15.52 10.49 5.34
C LEU A 144 14.55 10.38 6.52
N VAL A 145 13.66 9.38 6.52
CA VAL A 145 12.55 9.32 7.48
C VAL A 145 12.92 8.47 8.71
N PRO A 146 12.76 9.01 9.93
CA PRO A 146 12.93 8.24 11.17
C PRO A 146 12.00 7.04 11.24
N LEU A 147 12.45 5.94 11.85
CA LEU A 147 11.74 4.65 11.87
C LEU A 147 10.24 4.76 12.22
N GLN A 148 9.90 5.53 13.24
CA GLN A 148 8.52 5.68 13.72
C GLN A 148 7.55 6.31 12.70
N TYR A 149 8.06 7.07 11.73
CA TYR A 149 7.24 7.76 10.72
C TYR A 149 7.23 7.07 9.36
N ARG A 150 8.09 6.06 9.15
CA ARG A 150 8.20 5.39 7.83
C ARG A 150 6.88 4.79 7.36
N VAL A 151 6.12 4.15 8.26
CA VAL A 151 4.80 3.60 7.94
C VAL A 151 3.83 4.72 7.55
N LEU A 152 3.82 5.84 8.30
CA LEU A 152 2.96 6.98 7.99
C LEU A 152 3.28 7.55 6.59
N THR A 153 4.56 7.77 6.28
CA THR A 153 4.98 8.27 4.96
C THR A 153 4.55 7.34 3.83
N VAL A 154 4.75 6.02 3.99
CA VAL A 154 4.27 5.03 3.00
C VAL A 154 2.77 5.13 2.80
N ASN A 155 1.98 5.21 3.87
CA ASN A 155 0.52 5.29 3.75
C ASN A 155 0.06 6.58 3.06
N VAL A 156 0.72 7.71 3.28
CA VAL A 156 0.41 8.96 2.57
C VAL A 156 0.66 8.82 1.06
N VAL A 157 1.79 8.22 0.67
CA VAL A 157 2.07 7.94 -0.75
C VAL A 157 1.06 6.93 -1.33
N ASN A 158 0.62 5.97 -0.51
CA ASN A 158 -0.35 4.96 -0.91
C ASN A 158 -1.72 5.57 -1.28
N ILE A 159 -2.13 6.68 -0.65
CA ILE A 159 -3.33 7.42 -1.06
C ILE A 159 -3.21 7.85 -2.54
N GLY A 160 -2.07 8.46 -2.91
CA GLY A 160 -1.81 8.86 -4.30
C GLY A 160 -1.72 7.66 -5.25
N TRP A 161 -1.12 6.55 -4.80
CA TRP A 161 -1.05 5.30 -5.56
C TRP A 161 -2.42 4.71 -5.87
N ASN A 162 -3.33 4.68 -4.89
CA ASN A 162 -4.70 4.20 -5.10
C ASN A 162 -5.46 5.06 -6.12
N CYS A 163 -5.27 6.39 -6.07
CA CYS A 163 -5.81 7.28 -7.08
C CYS A 163 -5.24 6.99 -8.48
N PHE A 164 -3.92 6.76 -8.59
CA PHE A 164 -3.27 6.42 -9.86
C PHE A 164 -3.77 5.09 -10.43
N LEU A 165 -3.82 4.03 -9.62
CA LEU A 165 -4.35 2.73 -10.06
C LEU A 165 -5.81 2.82 -10.49
N SER A 166 -6.62 3.60 -9.77
CA SER A 166 -8.00 3.85 -10.15
C SER A 166 -8.11 4.60 -11.48
N LEU A 167 -7.21 5.55 -11.77
CA LEU A 167 -7.18 6.26 -13.05
C LEU A 167 -6.83 5.30 -14.18
N VAL A 168 -5.74 4.53 -14.04
CA VAL A 168 -5.27 3.58 -15.05
C VAL A 168 -6.32 2.49 -15.33
N ASN A 169 -6.98 1.98 -14.29
CA ASN A 169 -8.05 1.00 -14.46
C ASN A 169 -9.36 1.60 -15.01
N SER A 170 -9.56 2.93 -14.93
CA SER A 170 -10.73 3.62 -15.48
C SER A 170 -10.54 4.09 -16.93
N VAL A 171 -9.31 4.10 -17.45
CA VAL A 171 -9.06 4.31 -18.89
C VAL A 171 -9.46 3.03 -19.63
N PRO A 172 -10.40 3.10 -20.60
CA PRO A 172 -10.72 1.96 -21.44
C PRO A 172 -9.44 1.45 -22.07
N HIS A 173 -9.11 0.18 -21.84
CA HIS A 173 -8.10 -0.49 -22.64
C HIS A 173 -8.67 -0.51 -24.06
N GLY A 174 -8.09 0.29 -24.95
CA GLY A 174 -8.54 0.46 -26.32
C GLY A 174 -8.31 -0.82 -27.13
N ASP A 175 -9.18 -1.80 -26.92
CA ASP A 175 -9.35 -3.01 -27.74
C ASP A 175 -10.84 -3.22 -28.09
N GLU A 176 -11.59 -2.14 -28.27
CA GLU A 176 -12.83 -2.14 -29.06
C GLU A 176 -12.69 -1.15 -30.22
N VAL A 177 -11.89 -1.54 -31.21
CA VAL A 177 -12.16 -1.09 -32.58
C VAL A 177 -13.39 -1.86 -33.02
N ALA A 178 -14.56 -1.25 -32.85
CA ALA A 178 -15.80 -1.76 -33.45
C ALA A 178 -15.60 -1.85 -34.98
N PRO A 179 -15.77 -3.04 -35.62
CA PRO A 179 -15.98 -3.08 -37.05
C PRO A 179 -17.38 -2.51 -37.32
N GLY A 180 -17.45 -1.58 -38.27
CA GLY A 180 -18.53 -0.62 -38.38
C GLY A 180 -19.94 -1.16 -38.62
N VAL A 181 -20.91 -0.28 -38.33
CA VAL A 181 -22.18 -0.10 -39.04
C VAL A 181 -22.50 1.39 -39.02
#